data_AF-A0A150UV24-F1
#
_entry.id   AF-A0A150UV24-F1
#
_cell.length_a   1.000
_cell.length_b   1.000
_cell.length_c   1.000
_cell.angle_alpha   90.00
_cell.angle_beta   90.00
_cell.angle_gamma   90.00
#
_symmetry.space_group_name_H-M   'P 1'
#
loop_
_entity.id
_entity.type
_entity.pdbx_description
1 polymer ?
#
loop_
_entity_poly.entity_id
_entity_poly.type
_entity_poly.pdbx_seq_one_letter_code
_entity_poly.pdbx_strand_id
1 'polypeptide(L)'
;MADWTYQRTLEHIKALAGDPDLPPDHRIFDEAEMVLPVYFASNKGRHEDLEILMRTIAANLTDSRRADHAAAVNLLIKLFDGWTWQQVCDFGTQSIPYKDGLADGDAMVPFNRLMIALLSKATQSPSDAEHAASMHETMQALVRLWLCTNDMGVASECAELLLNLLKVDIGAPVGGGGLGLVWKRIFSDRDVYNVFFSSTSQFVADGRSKAQKTIAQSRLLDWLPHVATLNWGAVANVHHADIENAYGSNGGLLSYVSTKMVDVKDDLLMHRCLIDFYSNLLRAQPPEDVCSGTQYSSMALQYLTEHNLHTRTIAIYLQLPEAQTDAFETPFLYGSAANYVATYASVYPDHFIGSEMRLLIMKRLHTTLNRRPAYWSQQDSPKHDLHVLASLPRMSLLPNRDGNGPFSGTPVSYLPCRATNADVLNTLATIFKGPPPNRVRPGSSNHLDGAFRKRNQEEAAAARALYFHYLASNPGFWENVVSHADTIAILDCALAAINLIHSVITANWSILRPSLDLPQMNFATPEVGCISILSPPAMQHIMPYLIRPPRTFANLVGGRGDTESAAYKVALAKYDALNALSTCLQAEVEKSPEDGFDGILATIRKRLATGPFSREGEVGGSIGTLES
;
A
#
# COMPACT_ATOMS: atom_id res chain seq x y z
N MET A 1 45.21 10.57 -8.50
CA MET A 1 43.96 10.60 -9.30
C MET A 1 42.96 11.57 -8.66
N ALA A 2 42.54 11.35 -7.40
CA ALA A 2 41.59 12.23 -6.72
C ALA A 2 42.05 13.70 -6.54
N ASP A 3 43.31 13.96 -6.17
CA ASP A 3 43.84 15.34 -6.08
C ASP A 3 43.81 16.09 -7.43
N TRP A 4 44.04 15.36 -8.52
CA TRP A 4 43.96 15.91 -9.87
C TRP A 4 42.51 16.22 -10.26
N THR A 5 41.57 15.32 -9.94
CA THR A 5 40.13 15.55 -10.12
C THR A 5 39.66 16.76 -9.31
N TYR A 6 40.12 16.92 -8.07
CA TYR A 6 39.82 18.08 -7.22
C TYR A 6 40.29 19.39 -7.87
N GLN A 7 41.57 19.49 -8.26
CA GLN A 7 42.10 20.70 -8.88
C GLN A 7 41.39 21.03 -10.19
N ARG A 8 41.19 20.05 -11.06
CA ARG A 8 40.49 20.22 -12.35
C ARG A 8 39.05 20.70 -12.15
N THR A 9 38.34 20.15 -11.16
CA THR A 9 36.96 20.56 -10.84
C THR A 9 36.93 21.99 -10.29
N LEU A 10 37.83 22.33 -9.38
CA LEU A 10 37.92 23.66 -8.77
C LEU A 10 38.27 24.74 -9.82
N GLU A 11 39.22 24.46 -10.71
CA GLU A 11 39.59 25.35 -11.81
C GLU A 11 38.42 25.56 -12.77
N HIS A 12 37.71 24.48 -13.13
CA HIS A 12 36.54 24.55 -13.99
C HIS A 12 35.43 25.40 -13.37
N ILE A 13 35.09 25.22 -12.09
CA ILE A 13 34.08 26.04 -11.40
C ILE A 13 34.49 27.51 -11.34
N LYS A 14 35.78 27.80 -11.08
CA LYS A 14 36.30 29.18 -11.11
C LYS A 14 36.20 29.80 -12.51
N ALA A 15 36.47 29.03 -13.56
CA ALA A 15 36.28 29.47 -14.94
C ALA A 15 34.80 29.76 -15.24
N LEU A 16 33.89 28.89 -14.80
CA LEU A 16 32.44 29.10 -14.94
C LEU A 16 31.92 30.33 -14.18
N ALA A 17 32.57 30.70 -13.08
CA ALA A 17 32.25 31.92 -12.33
C ALA A 17 32.81 33.20 -13.01
N GLY A 18 33.93 33.08 -13.73
CA GLY A 18 34.52 34.19 -14.50
C GLY A 18 33.81 34.45 -15.82
N ASP A 19 33.28 33.39 -16.46
CA ASP A 19 32.57 33.44 -17.73
C ASP A 19 31.22 32.69 -17.65
N PRO A 20 30.09 33.41 -17.46
CA PRO A 20 28.76 32.81 -17.37
C PRO A 20 28.30 32.06 -18.64
N ASP A 21 28.85 32.42 -19.81
CA ASP A 21 28.46 31.84 -21.10
C ASP A 21 29.19 30.53 -21.42
N LEU A 22 30.25 30.21 -20.67
CA LEU A 22 30.98 28.94 -20.79
C LEU A 22 30.07 27.76 -20.38
N PRO A 23 29.80 26.76 -21.23
CA PRO A 23 28.97 25.61 -20.86
C PRO A 23 29.65 24.71 -19.81
N PRO A 24 28.89 24.10 -18.87
CA PRO A 24 29.45 23.17 -17.91
C PRO A 24 29.92 21.87 -18.58
N ASP A 25 31.17 21.47 -18.36
CA ASP A 25 31.67 20.17 -18.78
C ASP A 25 31.13 19.07 -17.86
N HIS A 26 30.05 18.42 -18.29
CA HIS A 26 29.40 17.35 -17.54
C HIS A 26 30.34 16.19 -17.21
N ARG A 27 31.36 15.90 -18.04
CA ARG A 27 32.30 14.80 -17.76
C ARG A 27 33.15 15.07 -16.52
N ILE A 28 33.53 16.34 -16.31
CA ILE A 28 34.28 16.75 -15.11
C ILE A 28 33.42 16.55 -13.87
N PHE A 29 32.15 16.96 -13.94
CA PHE A 29 31.23 16.81 -12.82
C PHE A 29 30.90 15.34 -12.53
N ASP A 30 30.69 14.51 -13.56
CA ASP A 30 30.43 13.07 -13.40
C ASP A 30 31.63 12.34 -12.74
N GLU A 31 32.85 12.64 -13.19
CA GLU A 31 34.08 12.12 -12.56
C GLU A 31 34.22 12.63 -11.11
N ALA A 32 33.92 13.90 -10.87
CA ALA A 32 33.99 14.51 -9.55
C ALA A 32 32.97 13.90 -8.58
N GLU A 33 31.74 13.65 -9.05
CA GLU A 33 30.66 13.05 -8.26
C GLU A 33 31.03 11.64 -7.78
N MET A 34 31.70 10.86 -8.62
CA MET A 34 32.13 9.51 -8.25
C MET A 34 33.35 9.49 -7.32
N VAL A 35 34.32 10.39 -7.53
CA VAL A 35 35.64 10.31 -6.88
C VAL A 35 35.73 11.16 -5.62
N LEU A 36 35.21 12.39 -5.63
CA LEU A 36 35.46 13.36 -4.57
C LEU A 36 34.77 13.03 -3.23
N PRO A 37 33.50 12.59 -3.18
CA PRO A 37 32.85 12.24 -1.91
C PRO A 37 33.61 11.14 -1.16
N VAL A 38 34.02 10.08 -1.88
CA VAL A 38 34.80 8.96 -1.30
C VAL A 38 36.19 9.41 -0.86
N TYR A 39 36.82 10.28 -1.65
CA TYR A 39 38.15 10.82 -1.35
C TYR A 39 38.18 11.63 -0.05
N PHE A 40 37.22 12.55 0.12
CA PHE A 40 37.16 13.39 1.32
C PHE A 40 36.68 12.61 2.55
N ALA A 41 35.75 11.66 2.40
CA ALA A 41 35.33 10.80 3.49
C ALA A 41 36.50 9.96 4.06
N SER A 42 37.44 9.54 3.20
CA SER A 42 38.60 8.74 3.59
C SER A 42 39.76 9.57 4.17
N ASN A 43 39.81 10.88 3.88
CA ASN A 43 40.94 11.76 4.20
C ASN A 43 40.52 12.96 5.04
N LYS A 44 40.23 12.72 6.34
CA LYS A 44 39.77 13.75 7.29
C LYS A 44 40.69 14.97 7.43
N GLY A 45 41.96 14.86 7.05
CA GLY A 45 42.94 15.96 7.08
C GLY A 45 42.75 17.03 5.99
N ARG A 46 41.86 16.82 5.01
CA ARG A 46 41.59 17.77 3.91
C ARG A 46 40.21 18.44 4.02
N HIS A 47 39.72 18.67 5.23
CA HIS A 47 38.44 19.35 5.46
C HIS A 47 38.42 20.77 4.88
N GLU A 48 39.54 21.49 4.95
CA GLU A 48 39.67 22.84 4.39
C GLU A 48 39.51 22.85 2.86
N ASP A 49 40.13 21.89 2.17
CA ASP A 49 40.00 21.74 0.71
C ASP A 49 38.55 21.44 0.29
N LEU A 50 37.86 20.57 1.05
CA LEU A 50 36.45 20.27 0.86
C LEU A 50 35.60 21.54 1.03
N GLU A 51 35.79 22.29 2.12
CA GLU A 51 35.06 23.53 2.38
C GLU A 51 35.31 24.57 1.28
N ILE A 52 36.54 24.74 0.81
CA ILE A 52 36.88 25.66 -0.28
C ILE A 52 36.12 25.30 -1.56
N LEU A 53 36.11 24.01 -1.93
CA LEU A 53 35.38 23.54 -3.10
C LEU A 53 33.88 23.81 -2.94
N MET A 54 33.29 23.41 -1.82
CA MET A 54 31.86 23.58 -1.57
C MET A 54 31.45 25.05 -1.55
N ARG A 55 32.24 25.94 -0.92
CA ARG A 55 31.98 27.39 -0.95
C ARG A 55 32.10 27.97 -2.35
N THR A 56 33.05 27.48 -3.15
CA THR A 56 33.21 27.92 -4.54
C THR A 56 32.00 27.48 -5.40
N ILE A 57 31.50 26.25 -5.19
CA ILE A 57 30.28 25.77 -5.84
C ILE A 57 29.09 26.62 -5.39
N ALA A 58 28.88 26.80 -4.08
CA ALA A 58 27.78 27.58 -3.53
C ALA A 58 27.76 29.04 -4.02
N ALA A 59 28.94 29.67 -4.14
CA ALA A 59 29.06 31.01 -4.71
C ALA A 59 28.69 31.07 -6.20
N ASN A 60 28.95 30.00 -6.98
CA ASN A 60 28.52 29.91 -8.37
C ASN A 60 26.99 29.74 -8.50
N LEU A 61 26.37 29.06 -7.54
CA LEU A 61 24.93 28.81 -7.50
C LEU A 61 24.09 30.09 -7.26
N THR A 62 24.68 31.14 -6.67
CA THR A 62 23.99 32.42 -6.46
C THR A 62 24.10 33.38 -7.64
N ASP A 63 24.87 33.04 -8.68
CA ASP A 63 24.99 33.85 -9.89
C ASP A 63 23.85 33.57 -10.88
N SER A 64 22.83 34.42 -10.82
CA SER A 64 21.63 34.36 -11.68
C SER A 64 21.89 34.52 -13.19
N ARG A 65 23.13 34.76 -13.63
CA ARG A 65 23.50 34.88 -15.05
C ARG A 65 23.59 33.54 -15.78
N ARG A 66 23.60 32.40 -15.08
CA ARG A 66 23.75 31.07 -15.67
C ARG A 66 22.44 30.30 -15.66
N ALA A 67 22.18 29.52 -16.73
CA ALA A 67 20.93 28.78 -16.90
C ALA A 67 20.98 27.32 -16.41
N ASP A 68 22.16 26.67 -16.44
CA ASP A 68 22.33 25.28 -15.99
C ASP A 68 23.25 25.18 -14.78
N HIS A 69 22.67 24.75 -13.67
CA HIS A 69 23.35 24.49 -12.39
C HIS A 69 23.25 23.02 -11.96
N ALA A 70 22.62 22.14 -12.74
CA ALA A 70 22.23 20.81 -12.29
C ALA A 70 23.44 19.96 -11.87
N ALA A 71 24.50 19.94 -12.68
CA ALA A 71 25.71 19.17 -12.40
C ALA A 71 26.45 19.66 -11.15
N ALA A 72 26.53 20.98 -10.95
CA ALA A 72 27.15 21.58 -9.77
C ALA A 72 26.35 21.30 -8.49
N VAL A 73 25.01 21.36 -8.58
CA VAL A 73 24.12 21.03 -7.47
C VAL A 73 24.22 19.56 -7.09
N ASN A 74 24.20 18.64 -8.05
CA ASN A 74 24.32 17.20 -7.77
C ASN A 74 25.64 16.87 -7.07
N LEU A 75 26.76 17.43 -7.55
CA LEU A 75 28.04 17.30 -6.87
C LEU A 75 27.96 17.85 -5.44
N LEU A 76 27.37 19.03 -5.24
CA LEU A 76 27.24 19.62 -3.91
C LEU A 76 26.42 18.74 -2.95
N ILE A 77 25.30 18.18 -3.41
CA ILE A 77 24.49 17.22 -2.64
C ILE A 77 25.37 16.06 -2.15
N LYS A 78 26.17 15.47 -3.05
CA LYS A 78 27.07 14.36 -2.71
C LYS A 78 28.19 14.75 -1.76
N LEU A 79 28.70 15.98 -1.86
CA LEU A 79 29.73 16.49 -0.95
C LEU A 79 29.19 16.72 0.47
N PHE A 80 27.88 16.98 0.61
CA PHE A 80 27.18 17.03 1.89
C PHE A 80 26.78 15.64 2.43
N ASP A 81 27.09 14.55 1.73
CA ASP A 81 26.84 13.21 2.27
C ASP A 81 27.69 12.95 3.53
N GLY A 82 27.05 12.45 4.57
CA GLY A 82 27.67 12.23 5.88
C GLY A 82 27.78 13.46 6.80
N TRP A 83 27.39 14.65 6.35
CA TRP A 83 27.37 15.84 7.19
C TRP A 83 26.20 15.82 8.19
N THR A 84 26.44 16.37 9.39
CA THR A 84 25.39 16.63 10.39
C THR A 84 24.67 17.96 10.10
N TRP A 85 23.49 18.14 10.67
CA TRP A 85 22.74 19.39 10.56
C TRP A 85 23.55 20.60 11.05
N GLN A 86 24.24 20.47 12.19
CA GLN A 86 25.09 21.55 12.72
C GLN A 86 26.18 21.97 11.73
N GLN A 87 26.85 21.02 11.08
CA GLN A 87 27.88 21.33 10.08
C GLN A 87 27.29 22.06 8.86
N VAL A 88 26.06 21.70 8.45
CA VAL A 88 25.33 22.40 7.39
C VAL A 88 24.98 23.84 7.80
N CYS A 89 24.56 24.06 9.05
CA CYS A 89 24.30 25.40 9.58
C CYS A 89 25.58 26.24 9.66
N ASP A 90 26.68 25.66 10.13
CA ASP A 90 27.99 26.31 10.28
C ASP A 90 28.62 26.68 8.92
N PHE A 91 28.36 25.88 7.87
CA PHE A 91 28.73 26.21 6.50
C PHE A 91 28.13 27.56 6.05
N GLY A 92 26.98 27.93 6.63
CA GLY A 92 26.45 29.29 6.68
C GLY A 92 25.17 29.47 5.89
N THR A 93 24.12 29.92 6.57
CA THR A 93 22.87 30.43 5.98
C THR A 93 23.07 31.67 5.09
N GLN A 94 24.19 32.38 5.24
CA GLN A 94 24.58 33.46 4.31
C GLN A 94 25.02 32.93 2.93
N SER A 95 25.44 31.66 2.84
CA SER A 95 25.91 31.05 1.59
C SER A 95 24.80 30.27 0.86
N ILE A 96 23.76 29.84 1.57
CA ILE A 96 22.67 29.02 1.03
C ILE A 96 21.31 29.67 1.36
N PRO A 97 20.68 30.36 0.39
CA PRO A 97 19.39 31.01 0.61
C PRO A 97 18.25 29.98 0.58
N TYR A 98 18.01 29.30 1.70
CA TYR A 98 17.01 28.22 1.81
C TYR A 98 15.63 28.59 1.27
N LYS A 99 15.14 29.79 1.61
CA LYS A 99 13.84 30.28 1.13
C LYS A 99 13.79 30.37 -0.39
N ASP A 100 14.81 30.97 -0.99
CA ASP A 100 14.84 31.23 -2.44
C ASP A 100 15.10 29.93 -3.22
N GLY A 101 15.93 29.04 -2.66
CA GLY A 101 16.17 27.71 -3.21
C GLY A 101 15.00 26.74 -3.09
N LEU A 102 13.95 27.09 -2.34
CA LEU A 102 12.67 26.37 -2.25
C LEU A 102 11.57 27.02 -3.10
N ALA A 103 11.89 27.97 -3.97
CA ALA A 103 10.92 28.58 -4.86
C ALA A 103 10.38 27.58 -5.89
N ASP A 104 9.12 27.75 -6.28
CA ASP A 104 8.49 26.95 -7.33
C ASP A 104 8.98 27.37 -8.72
N GLY A 105 9.19 26.38 -9.59
CA GLY A 105 9.58 26.61 -10.98
C GLY A 105 10.51 25.52 -11.52
N ASP A 106 10.42 25.25 -12.83
CA ASP A 106 11.17 24.15 -13.45
C ASP A 106 12.69 24.38 -13.39
N ALA A 107 13.13 25.63 -13.52
CA ALA A 107 14.54 26.02 -13.37
C ALA A 107 15.05 25.87 -11.92
N MET A 108 14.15 25.81 -10.93
CA MET A 108 14.48 25.68 -9.51
C MET A 108 14.63 24.23 -9.06
N VAL A 109 14.26 23.24 -9.88
CA VAL A 109 14.26 21.82 -9.49
C VAL A 109 15.59 21.34 -8.90
N PRO A 110 16.78 21.65 -9.46
CA PRO A 110 18.03 21.27 -8.84
C PRO A 110 18.20 21.88 -7.44
N PHE A 111 17.92 23.18 -7.29
CA PHE A 111 18.02 23.90 -6.02
C PHE A 111 17.05 23.36 -4.98
N ASN A 112 15.82 23.06 -5.39
CA ASN A 112 14.81 22.42 -4.55
C ASN A 112 15.35 21.12 -3.95
N ARG A 113 15.94 20.25 -4.77
CA ARG A 113 16.55 18.99 -4.31
C ARG A 113 17.71 19.22 -3.34
N LEU A 114 18.55 20.22 -3.59
CA LEU A 114 19.62 20.59 -2.65
C LEU A 114 19.04 21.03 -1.30
N MET A 115 18.05 21.94 -1.29
CA MET A 115 17.46 22.43 -0.06
C MET A 115 16.78 21.30 0.73
N ILE A 116 16.07 20.41 0.04
CA ILE A 116 15.43 19.25 0.66
C ILE A 116 16.49 18.29 1.23
N ALA A 117 17.56 18.01 0.49
CA ALA A 117 18.65 17.15 0.95
C ALA A 117 19.35 17.71 2.19
N LEU A 118 19.55 19.03 2.26
CA LEU A 118 20.12 19.70 3.43
C LEU A 118 19.16 19.68 4.63
N LEU A 119 17.89 20.05 4.42
CA LEU A 119 16.86 20.02 5.47
C LEU A 119 16.59 18.60 5.98
N SER A 120 16.77 17.57 5.15
CA SER A 120 16.66 16.17 5.57
C SER A 120 17.66 15.80 6.66
N LYS A 121 18.79 16.50 6.77
CA LYS A 121 19.75 16.27 7.86
C LYS A 121 19.16 16.65 9.22
N ALA A 122 18.22 17.60 9.27
CA ALA A 122 17.53 18.00 10.49
C ALA A 122 16.58 16.92 11.03
N THR A 123 16.22 15.90 10.24
CA THR A 123 15.34 14.82 10.72
C THR A 123 16.08 13.79 11.58
N GLN A 124 17.38 13.96 11.84
CA GLN A 124 18.20 13.01 12.60
C GLN A 124 18.05 13.17 14.11
N SER A 125 17.73 14.37 14.61
CA SER A 125 17.48 14.61 16.04
C SER A 125 16.34 15.60 16.27
N PRO A 126 15.62 15.51 17.41
CA PRO A 126 14.57 16.47 17.74
C PRO A 126 15.09 17.91 17.86
N SER A 127 16.30 18.12 18.39
CA SER A 127 16.89 19.45 18.53
C SER A 127 17.24 20.09 17.18
N ASP A 128 17.69 19.29 16.22
CA ASP A 128 17.98 19.77 14.87
C ASP A 128 16.68 20.14 14.13
N ALA A 129 15.63 19.32 14.29
CA ALA A 129 14.30 19.61 13.75
C ALA A 129 13.70 20.88 14.37
N GLU A 130 13.88 21.10 15.68
CA GLU A 130 13.53 22.35 16.34
C GLU A 130 14.27 23.55 15.74
N HIS A 131 15.58 23.43 15.50
CA HIS A 131 16.34 24.49 14.84
C HIS A 131 15.83 24.78 13.43
N ALA A 132 15.57 23.75 12.61
CA ALA A 132 14.97 23.92 11.29
C ALA A 132 13.58 24.60 11.37
N ALA A 133 12.75 24.24 12.35
CA ALA A 133 11.44 24.86 12.58
C ALA A 133 11.53 26.33 13.01
N SER A 134 12.67 26.78 13.54
CA SER A 134 12.92 28.19 13.83
C SER A 134 13.10 29.05 12.56
N MET A 135 13.38 28.42 11.41
CA MET A 135 13.48 29.08 10.10
C MET A 135 12.09 29.26 9.46
N HIS A 136 11.32 30.22 10.00
CA HIS A 136 9.90 30.48 9.67
C HIS A 136 9.63 30.50 8.14
N GLU A 137 10.33 31.37 7.43
CA GLU A 137 10.17 31.56 5.97
C GLU A 137 10.54 30.30 5.17
N THR A 138 11.51 29.51 5.66
CA THR A 138 11.94 28.26 5.02
C THR A 138 10.87 27.19 5.17
N MET A 139 10.26 27.07 6.35
CA MET A 139 9.16 26.12 6.57
C MET A 139 7.92 26.49 5.76
N GLN A 140 7.60 27.79 5.66
CA GLN A 140 6.51 28.25 4.80
C GLN A 140 6.79 27.94 3.32
N ALA A 141 8.02 28.21 2.84
CA ALA A 141 8.44 27.91 1.47
C ALA A 141 8.40 26.40 1.19
N LEU A 142 8.82 25.56 2.14
CA LEU A 142 8.77 24.10 2.01
C LEU A 142 7.33 23.57 1.85
N VAL A 143 6.38 24.05 2.67
CA VAL A 143 4.97 23.66 2.54
C VAL A 143 4.38 24.15 1.20
N ARG A 144 4.73 25.37 0.78
CA ARG A 144 4.29 25.91 -0.52
C ARG A 144 4.86 25.12 -1.68
N LEU A 145 6.17 24.83 -1.68
CA LEU A 145 6.84 24.04 -2.72
C LEU A 145 6.20 22.67 -2.86
N TRP A 146 6.00 21.98 -1.73
CA TRP A 146 5.35 20.68 -1.69
C TRP A 146 3.98 20.70 -2.38
N LEU A 147 3.13 21.67 -2.05
CA LEU A 147 1.77 21.73 -2.60
C LEU A 147 1.74 22.23 -4.06
N CYS A 148 2.68 23.07 -4.47
CA CYS A 148 2.58 23.81 -5.74
C CYS A 148 3.54 23.36 -6.85
N THR A 149 4.61 22.61 -6.56
CA THR A 149 5.59 22.21 -7.60
C THR A 149 4.97 21.31 -8.67
N ASN A 150 5.44 21.42 -9.93
CA ASN A 150 5.07 20.49 -11.00
C ASN A 150 5.91 19.21 -11.02
N ASP A 151 7.09 19.23 -10.39
CA ASP A 151 7.98 18.07 -10.32
C ASP A 151 7.51 17.08 -9.24
N MET A 152 7.13 15.88 -9.67
CA MET A 152 6.60 14.85 -8.77
C MET A 152 7.65 14.28 -7.81
N GLY A 153 8.92 14.26 -8.21
CA GLY A 153 10.03 13.81 -7.36
C GLY A 153 10.24 14.77 -6.20
N VAL A 154 10.37 16.06 -6.50
CA VAL A 154 10.48 17.14 -5.50
C VAL A 154 9.28 17.13 -4.56
N ALA A 155 8.05 17.01 -5.10
CA ALA A 155 6.85 16.93 -4.27
C ALA A 155 6.89 15.75 -3.28
N SER A 156 7.29 14.57 -3.75
CA SER A 156 7.40 13.37 -2.91
C SER A 156 8.46 13.54 -1.82
N GLU A 157 9.63 14.07 -2.16
CA GLU A 157 10.72 14.31 -1.21
C GLU A 157 10.33 15.36 -0.16
N CYS A 158 9.64 16.45 -0.54
CA CYS A 158 9.12 17.42 0.43
C CYS A 158 8.08 16.80 1.37
N ALA A 159 7.16 15.99 0.85
CA ALA A 159 6.12 15.33 1.65
C ALA A 159 6.74 14.42 2.72
N GLU A 160 7.75 13.64 2.32
CA GLU A 160 8.50 12.77 3.20
C GLU A 160 9.32 13.55 4.23
N LEU A 161 10.01 14.62 3.80
CA LEU A 161 10.75 15.51 4.70
C LEU A 161 9.84 16.11 5.78
N LEU A 162 8.70 16.69 5.40
CA LEU A 162 7.72 17.26 6.34
C LEU A 162 7.24 16.20 7.34
N LEU A 163 6.95 14.99 6.86
CA LEU A 163 6.52 13.89 7.72
C LEU A 163 7.63 13.42 8.68
N ASN A 164 8.88 13.36 8.22
CA ASN A 164 10.02 12.93 9.03
C ASN A 164 10.39 13.99 10.09
N LEU A 165 10.29 15.28 9.75
CA LEU A 165 10.42 16.38 10.73
C LEU A 165 9.33 16.28 11.81
N LEU A 166 8.08 16.06 11.41
CA LEU A 166 6.97 15.87 12.36
C LEU A 166 7.18 14.65 13.26
N LYS A 167 7.66 13.52 12.71
CA LYS A 167 7.92 12.27 13.45
C LYS A 167 9.00 12.44 14.52
N VAL A 168 10.12 13.09 14.18
CA VAL A 168 11.23 13.25 15.13
C VAL A 168 10.89 14.27 16.24
N ASP A 169 10.00 15.21 15.95
CA ASP A 169 9.54 16.27 16.87
C ASP A 169 8.33 15.85 17.75
N ILE A 170 7.89 14.59 17.66
CA ILE A 170 6.96 14.00 18.63
C ILE A 170 7.76 13.78 19.91
N GLY A 171 7.71 14.74 20.83
CA GLY A 171 8.61 14.85 21.98
C GLY A 171 8.86 13.53 22.73
N ALA A 172 10.08 13.37 23.25
CA ALA A 172 10.40 12.31 24.21
C ALA A 172 9.42 12.37 25.40
N PRO A 173 9.07 11.22 26.02
CA PRO A 173 8.01 11.11 27.05
C PRO A 173 8.43 11.68 28.42
N VAL A 174 9.09 12.85 28.46
CA VAL A 174 9.52 13.52 29.68
C VAL A 174 8.80 14.86 29.78
N GLY A 175 7.61 14.82 30.37
CA GLY A 175 7.00 15.93 31.11
C GLY A 175 6.61 17.16 30.30
N GLY A 176 5.38 17.16 29.76
CA GLY A 176 4.62 18.41 29.58
C GLY A 176 4.11 18.70 28.16
N GLY A 177 3.22 17.85 27.64
CA GLY A 177 1.99 18.25 26.90
C GLY A 177 2.05 19.22 25.73
N GLY A 178 3.23 19.58 25.21
CA GLY A 178 3.39 20.47 24.07
C GLY A 178 3.95 19.70 22.89
N LEU A 179 3.23 19.68 21.78
CA LEU A 179 3.78 19.32 20.49
C LEU A 179 5.06 20.15 20.24
N GLY A 180 6.11 19.53 19.72
CA GLY A 180 7.40 20.20 19.51
C GLY A 180 7.32 21.38 18.53
N LEU A 181 8.44 22.06 18.30
CA LEU A 181 8.42 23.33 17.56
C LEU A 181 8.02 23.15 16.08
N VAL A 182 8.32 22.01 15.46
CA VAL A 182 7.90 21.70 14.08
C VAL A 182 6.38 21.65 14.00
N TRP A 183 5.74 20.96 14.93
CA TRP A 183 4.27 20.88 14.98
C TRP A 183 3.64 22.26 15.17
N LYS A 184 4.16 23.06 16.12
CA LYS A 184 3.70 24.45 16.32
C LYS A 184 3.92 25.29 15.06
N ARG A 185 5.04 25.11 14.36
CA ARG A 185 5.33 25.83 13.12
C ARG A 185 4.38 25.47 11.99
N ILE A 186 3.98 24.20 11.86
CA ILE A 186 3.13 23.78 10.74
C ILE A 186 1.65 24.09 11.00
N PHE A 187 1.17 23.88 12.23
CA PHE A 187 -0.26 23.98 12.55
C PHE A 187 -0.65 25.24 13.32
N SER A 188 0.23 25.76 14.18
CA SER A 188 -0.06 26.93 15.03
C SER A 188 0.46 28.24 14.45
N ASP A 189 1.43 28.22 13.53
CA ASP A 189 1.85 29.41 12.79
C ASP A 189 0.79 29.78 11.74
N ARG A 190 0.33 31.02 11.80
CA ARG A 190 -0.75 31.53 10.94
C ARG A 190 -0.36 31.49 9.46
N ASP A 191 0.85 31.91 9.13
CA ASP A 191 1.29 32.13 7.76
C ASP A 191 1.62 30.81 7.07
N VAL A 192 2.14 29.83 7.83
CA VAL A 192 2.34 28.45 7.35
C VAL A 192 1.01 27.72 7.23
N TYR A 193 0.14 27.80 8.24
CA TYR A 193 -1.16 27.11 8.24
C TYR A 193 -2.07 27.59 7.10
N ASN A 194 -2.08 28.90 6.80
CA ASN A 194 -2.84 29.44 5.68
C ASN A 194 -2.39 28.90 4.31
N VAL A 195 -1.16 28.40 4.17
CA VAL A 195 -0.67 27.81 2.90
C VAL A 195 -1.51 26.59 2.52
N PHE A 196 -1.93 25.75 3.47
CA PHE A 196 -2.77 24.58 3.17
C PHE A 196 -4.08 24.98 2.48
N PHE A 197 -4.73 26.04 2.97
CA PHE A 197 -6.03 26.48 2.46
C PHE A 197 -5.89 27.26 1.17
N SER A 198 -5.03 28.28 1.16
CA SER A 198 -4.78 29.10 -0.05
C SER A 198 -4.29 28.24 -1.21
N SER A 199 -3.45 27.24 -0.93
CA SER A 199 -2.89 26.35 -1.96
C SER A 199 -3.89 25.31 -2.50
N THR A 200 -5.00 25.05 -1.81
CA THR A 200 -5.94 23.99 -2.22
C THR A 200 -7.36 24.50 -2.50
N SER A 201 -7.68 25.73 -2.13
CA SER A 201 -9.02 26.29 -2.30
C SER A 201 -9.34 26.63 -3.75
N GLN A 202 -10.51 26.20 -4.22
CA GLN A 202 -11.05 26.60 -5.52
C GLN A 202 -11.79 27.95 -5.46
N PHE A 203 -12.15 28.41 -4.27
CA PHE A 203 -12.97 29.62 -4.07
C PHE A 203 -12.18 30.91 -4.15
N VAL A 204 -10.90 30.89 -3.75
CA VAL A 204 -10.04 32.07 -3.76
C VAL A 204 -9.22 32.10 -5.04
N ALA A 205 -9.37 33.16 -5.83
CA ALA A 205 -8.55 33.40 -7.01
C ALA A 205 -7.14 33.83 -6.57
N ASP A 206 -6.15 33.01 -6.91
CA ASP A 206 -4.74 33.20 -6.54
C ASP A 206 -3.81 33.06 -7.75
N GLY A 207 -4.36 33.19 -8.96
CA GLY A 207 -3.64 33.08 -10.22
C GLY A 207 -3.28 31.67 -10.66
N ARG A 208 -3.53 30.63 -9.84
CA ARG A 208 -3.23 29.24 -10.20
C ARG A 208 -4.35 28.60 -10.99
N SER A 209 -3.97 27.73 -11.92
CA SER A 209 -4.93 26.98 -12.74
C SER A 209 -5.70 25.95 -11.91
N LYS A 210 -6.89 25.54 -12.39
CA LYS A 210 -7.68 24.46 -11.78
C LYS A 210 -6.84 23.18 -11.62
N ALA A 211 -6.06 22.83 -12.65
CA ALA A 211 -5.20 21.64 -12.64
C ALA A 211 -4.15 21.67 -11.51
N GLN A 212 -3.48 22.81 -11.29
CA GLN A 212 -2.52 22.96 -10.20
C GLN A 212 -3.18 22.82 -8.83
N LYS A 213 -4.39 23.36 -8.67
CA LYS A 213 -5.17 23.22 -7.42
C LYS A 213 -5.57 21.77 -7.18
N THR A 214 -6.05 21.05 -8.20
CA THR A 214 -6.36 19.62 -8.14
C THR A 214 -5.14 18.79 -7.69
N ILE A 215 -3.94 19.09 -8.21
CA ILE A 215 -2.70 18.43 -7.77
C ILE A 215 -2.41 18.71 -6.30
N ALA A 216 -2.49 19.96 -5.86
CA ALA A 216 -2.28 20.34 -4.46
C ALA A 216 -3.28 19.66 -3.52
N GLN A 217 -4.55 19.59 -3.92
CA GLN A 217 -5.60 18.87 -3.18
C GLN A 217 -5.28 17.38 -3.04
N SER A 218 -4.88 16.72 -4.13
CA SER A 218 -4.50 15.30 -4.10
C SER A 218 -3.33 15.05 -3.14
N ARG A 219 -2.29 15.90 -3.17
CA ARG A 219 -1.14 15.78 -2.27
C ARG A 219 -1.54 15.89 -0.80
N LEU A 220 -2.45 16.82 -0.49
CA LEU A 220 -2.95 16.99 0.87
C LEU A 220 -3.79 15.80 1.33
N LEU A 221 -4.64 15.24 0.45
CA LEU A 221 -5.43 14.03 0.72
C LEU A 221 -4.53 12.82 1.01
N ASP A 222 -3.39 12.68 0.33
CA ASP A 222 -2.48 11.56 0.54
C ASP A 222 -1.63 11.71 1.82
N TRP A 223 -1.22 12.94 2.15
CA TRP A 223 -0.34 13.21 3.29
C TRP A 223 -1.07 13.23 4.64
N LEU A 224 -2.26 13.83 4.69
CA LEU A 224 -2.96 14.09 5.95
C LEU A 224 -3.28 12.82 6.78
N PRO A 225 -3.69 11.67 6.20
CA PRO A 225 -3.89 10.44 6.97
C PRO A 225 -2.64 10.00 7.73
N HIS A 226 -1.45 10.18 7.14
CA HIS A 226 -0.19 9.82 7.80
C HIS A 226 0.07 10.72 9.01
N VAL A 227 -0.21 12.01 8.90
CA VAL A 227 -0.05 12.96 10.01
C VAL A 227 -1.06 12.70 11.12
N ALA A 228 -2.30 12.34 10.75
CA ALA A 228 -3.33 11.94 11.71
C ALA A 228 -2.89 10.73 12.56
N THR A 229 -2.01 9.86 12.04
CA THR A 229 -1.41 8.76 12.84
C THR A 229 -0.43 9.20 13.90
N LEU A 230 0.22 10.34 13.67
CA LEU A 230 1.21 10.90 14.58
C LEU A 230 0.54 11.74 15.66
N ASN A 231 -0.44 12.58 15.27
CA ASN A 231 -1.25 13.34 16.21
C ASN A 231 -2.62 13.71 15.59
N TRP A 232 -3.67 13.04 16.04
CA TRP A 232 -5.05 13.32 15.62
C TRP A 232 -5.50 14.75 15.98
N GLY A 233 -5.20 15.19 17.21
CA GLY A 233 -5.62 16.50 17.71
C GLY A 233 -5.03 17.66 16.88
N ALA A 234 -3.80 17.52 16.38
CA ALA A 234 -3.16 18.53 15.54
C ALA A 234 -3.91 18.77 14.21
N VAL A 235 -4.55 17.75 13.63
CA VAL A 235 -5.26 17.89 12.35
C VAL A 235 -6.77 18.14 12.52
N ALA A 236 -7.36 17.66 13.61
CA ALA A 236 -8.80 17.73 13.86
C ALA A 236 -9.24 18.95 14.68
N ASN A 237 -8.34 19.57 15.46
CA ASN A 237 -8.67 20.75 16.24
C ASN A 237 -8.60 22.03 15.39
N VAL A 238 -9.39 23.02 15.79
CA VAL A 238 -9.34 24.39 15.26
C VAL A 238 -8.09 25.08 15.80
N HIS A 239 -7.25 25.62 14.91
CA HIS A 239 -6.07 26.40 15.30
C HIS A 239 -6.27 27.89 15.05
N HIS A 240 -6.77 28.22 13.87
CA HIS A 240 -6.99 29.60 13.41
C HIS A 240 -8.40 29.73 12.85
N ALA A 241 -9.37 29.97 13.73
CA ALA A 241 -10.79 30.01 13.38
C ALA A 241 -11.09 31.01 12.25
N ASP A 242 -10.38 32.13 12.19
CA ASP A 242 -10.60 33.15 11.16
C ASP A 242 -10.10 32.70 9.77
N ILE A 243 -8.98 31.97 9.69
CA ILE A 243 -8.55 31.32 8.45
C ILE A 243 -9.56 30.26 8.04
N GLU A 244 -9.89 29.33 8.95
CA GLU A 244 -10.77 28.21 8.64
C GLU A 244 -12.15 28.68 8.16
N ASN A 245 -12.74 29.67 8.85
CA ASN A 245 -14.01 30.29 8.48
C ASN A 245 -13.94 30.99 7.11
N ALA A 246 -12.81 31.61 6.75
CA ALA A 246 -12.63 32.24 5.45
C ALA A 246 -12.72 31.23 4.28
N TYR A 247 -12.44 29.96 4.54
CA TYR A 247 -12.58 28.86 3.58
C TYR A 247 -13.79 27.96 3.89
N GLY A 248 -14.70 28.39 4.78
CA GLY A 248 -15.97 27.74 5.08
C GLY A 248 -15.87 26.48 5.96
N SER A 249 -14.77 26.28 6.67
CA SER A 249 -14.55 25.18 7.62
C SER A 249 -14.54 25.69 9.07
N ASN A 250 -15.04 24.89 10.01
CA ASN A 250 -15.13 25.26 11.43
C ASN A 250 -14.53 24.18 12.35
N GLY A 251 -13.75 23.23 11.81
CA GLY A 251 -13.31 22.03 12.52
C GLY A 251 -11.88 21.61 12.18
N GLY A 252 -10.97 22.55 12.02
CA GLY A 252 -9.58 22.28 11.69
C GLY A 252 -9.35 21.95 10.22
N LEU A 253 -8.09 21.61 9.92
CA LEU A 253 -7.64 21.21 8.59
C LEU A 253 -8.36 19.94 8.10
N LEU A 254 -8.61 18.98 8.99
CA LEU A 254 -9.32 17.75 8.65
C LEU A 254 -10.77 18.01 8.20
N SER A 255 -11.49 18.93 8.86
CA SER A 255 -12.85 19.33 8.45
C SER A 255 -12.88 20.01 7.10
N TYR A 256 -11.91 20.88 6.84
CA TYR A 256 -11.77 21.51 5.54
C TYR A 256 -11.52 20.49 4.43
N VAL A 257 -10.52 19.62 4.59
CA VAL A 257 -10.15 18.59 3.60
C VAL A 257 -11.29 17.61 3.34
N SER A 258 -11.99 17.19 4.39
CA SER A 258 -13.02 16.16 4.28
C SER A 258 -14.37 16.67 3.76
N THR A 259 -14.68 17.96 3.91
CA THR A 259 -16.03 18.50 3.61
C THR A 259 -16.09 19.70 2.67
N LYS A 260 -15.02 20.52 2.56
CA LYS A 260 -15.05 21.82 1.84
C LYS A 260 -14.03 21.96 0.72
N MET A 261 -12.89 21.27 0.83
CA MET A 261 -11.79 21.44 -0.11
C MET A 261 -12.13 20.99 -1.54
N VAL A 262 -12.87 19.88 -1.67
CA VAL A 262 -13.22 19.29 -2.96
C VAL A 262 -14.64 19.65 -3.34
N ASP A 263 -14.81 20.17 -4.56
CA ASP A 263 -16.13 20.32 -5.17
C ASP A 263 -16.60 18.96 -5.72
N VAL A 264 -17.41 18.27 -4.93
CA VAL A 264 -17.93 16.94 -5.26
C VAL A 264 -18.91 16.92 -6.44
N LYS A 265 -19.43 18.08 -6.85
CA LYS A 265 -20.39 18.19 -7.97
C LYS A 265 -19.69 18.42 -9.31
N ASP A 266 -18.67 19.28 -9.31
CA ASP A 266 -17.99 19.67 -10.54
C ASP A 266 -16.71 18.87 -10.82
N ASP A 267 -16.16 18.15 -9.84
CA ASP A 267 -14.92 17.37 -9.97
C ASP A 267 -15.07 15.93 -9.46
N LEU A 268 -15.61 15.06 -10.32
CA LEU A 268 -15.81 13.64 -10.01
C LEU A 268 -14.52 12.89 -9.71
N LEU A 269 -13.40 13.28 -10.33
CA LEU A 269 -12.12 12.64 -10.10
C LEU A 269 -11.63 12.97 -8.69
N MET A 270 -11.75 14.22 -8.27
CA MET A 270 -11.42 14.60 -6.89
C MET A 270 -12.41 14.04 -5.86
N HIS A 271 -13.68 13.90 -6.20
CA HIS A 271 -14.65 13.21 -5.34
C HIS A 271 -14.24 11.74 -5.13
N ARG A 272 -13.75 11.07 -6.18
CA ARG A 272 -13.17 9.72 -6.06
C ARG A 272 -11.97 9.71 -5.12
N CYS A 273 -11.01 10.64 -5.28
CA CYS A 273 -9.86 10.78 -4.39
C CYS A 273 -10.28 11.04 -2.93
N LEU A 274 -11.35 11.81 -2.71
CA LEU A 274 -11.90 12.08 -1.38
C LEU A 274 -12.47 10.81 -0.71
N ILE A 275 -13.14 9.94 -1.46
CA ILE A 275 -13.61 8.64 -0.95
C ILE A 275 -12.42 7.72 -0.60
N ASP A 276 -11.39 7.70 -1.45
CA ASP A 276 -10.17 6.94 -1.17
C ASP A 276 -9.41 7.51 0.04
N PHE A 277 -9.42 8.83 0.24
CA PHE A 277 -8.94 9.48 1.46
C PHE A 277 -9.67 8.98 2.71
N TYR A 278 -11.00 8.86 2.70
CA TYR A 278 -11.73 8.31 3.85
C TYR A 278 -11.30 6.87 4.16
N SER A 279 -11.03 6.07 3.13
CA SER A 279 -10.51 4.70 3.29
C SER A 279 -9.11 4.70 3.92
N ASN A 280 -8.23 5.60 3.46
CA ASN A 280 -6.89 5.75 4.01
C ASN A 280 -6.90 6.26 5.46
N LEU A 281 -7.82 7.16 5.80
CA LEU A 281 -8.01 7.65 7.17
C LEU A 281 -8.43 6.53 8.13
N LEU A 282 -9.34 5.64 7.70
CA LEU A 282 -9.72 4.44 8.46
C LEU A 282 -8.54 3.49 8.69
N ARG A 283 -7.70 3.25 7.68
CA ARG A 283 -6.49 2.40 7.81
C ARG A 283 -5.43 3.02 8.71
N ALA A 284 -5.32 4.34 8.68
CA ALA A 284 -4.36 5.12 9.45
C ALA A 284 -4.67 5.07 10.96
N GLN A 285 -5.96 5.01 11.33
CA GLN A 285 -6.43 5.00 12.71
C GLN A 285 -7.26 3.75 13.02
N PRO A 286 -6.66 2.55 13.04
CA PRO A 286 -7.37 1.35 13.49
C PRO A 286 -7.88 1.54 14.92
N PRO A 287 -8.92 0.79 15.34
CA PRO A 287 -9.44 0.90 16.70
C PRO A 287 -8.31 0.65 17.72
N GLU A 288 -8.18 1.53 18.72
CA GLU A 288 -7.24 1.32 19.81
C GLU A 288 -7.79 0.22 20.74
N ASP A 289 -7.00 -0.83 20.99
CA ASP A 289 -7.37 -1.92 21.91
C ASP A 289 -7.28 -1.42 23.37
N VAL A 290 -8.24 -0.60 23.81
CA VAL A 290 -8.28 -0.10 25.20
C VAL A 290 -9.15 -1.01 26.08
N CYS A 291 -8.59 -1.42 27.21
CA CYS A 291 -9.18 -2.25 28.28
C CYS A 291 -10.43 -1.69 28.98
N SER A 292 -11.16 -0.73 28.41
CA SER A 292 -12.40 -0.18 28.96
C SER A 292 -13.56 -0.61 28.08
N GLY A 293 -14.49 -1.39 28.64
CA GLY A 293 -15.53 -2.17 27.94
C GLY A 293 -16.54 -1.43 27.05
N THR A 294 -16.24 -0.21 26.60
CA THR A 294 -17.03 0.55 25.64
C THR A 294 -16.11 1.41 24.78
N GLN A 295 -15.77 0.93 23.58
CA GLN A 295 -15.78 1.66 22.29
C GLN A 295 -14.99 0.88 21.23
N TYR A 296 -15.70 0.13 20.37
CA TYR A 296 -15.16 -0.49 19.14
C TYR A 296 -14.91 0.55 18.02
N SER A 297 -14.59 1.79 18.38
CA SER A 297 -14.52 2.95 17.49
C SER A 297 -13.14 3.60 17.59
N SER A 298 -12.60 4.01 16.45
CA SER A 298 -11.46 4.93 16.40
C SER A 298 -11.95 6.38 16.32
N MET A 299 -11.03 7.32 16.56
CA MET A 299 -11.28 8.74 16.32
C MET A 299 -11.67 9.02 14.86
N ALA A 300 -11.07 8.31 13.90
CA ALA A 300 -11.41 8.44 12.49
C ALA A 300 -12.83 7.96 12.17
N LEU A 301 -13.22 6.79 12.68
CA LEU A 301 -14.57 6.26 12.43
C LEU A 301 -15.64 7.14 13.08
N GLN A 302 -15.38 7.59 14.32
CA GLN A 302 -16.26 8.52 15.02
C GLN A 302 -16.43 9.81 14.21
N TYR A 303 -15.32 10.42 13.79
CA TYR A 303 -15.31 11.64 12.99
C TYR A 303 -16.12 11.49 11.69
N LEU A 304 -15.89 10.42 10.92
CA LEU A 304 -16.61 10.17 9.67
C LEU A 304 -18.10 9.91 9.90
N THR A 305 -18.47 9.34 11.06
CA THR A 305 -19.87 9.09 11.43
C THR A 305 -20.57 10.40 11.83
N GLU A 306 -19.93 11.21 12.68
CA GLU A 306 -20.45 12.51 13.15
C GLU A 306 -20.69 13.48 11.98
N HIS A 307 -19.82 13.47 10.97
CA HIS A 307 -19.95 14.32 9.78
C HIS A 307 -20.82 13.69 8.67
N ASN A 308 -21.49 12.57 8.93
CA ASN A 308 -22.33 11.82 7.98
C ASN A 308 -21.59 11.37 6.70
N LEU A 309 -20.25 11.31 6.73
CA LEU A 309 -19.41 10.90 5.61
C LEU A 309 -19.40 9.37 5.46
N HIS A 310 -19.43 8.65 6.59
CA HIS A 310 -19.50 7.19 6.63
C HIS A 310 -20.76 6.67 5.95
N THR A 311 -21.93 7.13 6.40
CA THR A 311 -23.23 6.75 5.84
C THR A 311 -23.35 7.14 4.38
N ARG A 312 -22.94 8.36 4.00
CA ARG A 312 -22.98 8.83 2.61
C ARG A 312 -22.12 7.96 1.69
N THR A 313 -20.90 7.62 2.10
CA THR A 313 -20.00 6.79 1.28
C THR A 313 -20.55 5.37 1.10
N ILE A 314 -21.13 4.79 2.15
CA ILE A 314 -21.82 3.50 2.06
C ILE A 314 -23.06 3.59 1.17
N ALA A 315 -23.83 4.69 1.24
CA ALA A 315 -24.99 4.91 0.38
C ALA A 315 -24.61 4.95 -1.11
N ILE A 316 -23.44 5.51 -1.46
CA ILE A 316 -22.90 5.49 -2.84
C ILE A 316 -22.67 4.04 -3.30
N TYR A 317 -22.02 3.21 -2.47
CA TYR A 317 -21.84 1.79 -2.77
C TYR A 317 -23.17 1.05 -2.90
N LEU A 318 -24.10 1.29 -1.97
CA LEU A 318 -25.42 0.67 -1.97
C LEU A 318 -26.36 1.20 -3.07
N GLN A 319 -26.01 2.32 -3.72
CA GLN A 319 -26.82 3.04 -4.70
C GLN A 319 -28.17 3.46 -4.12
N LEU A 320 -28.16 3.95 -2.88
CA LEU A 320 -29.36 4.45 -2.22
C LEU A 320 -29.66 5.90 -2.64
N PRO A 321 -30.94 6.33 -2.61
CA PRO A 321 -31.32 7.70 -2.95
C PRO A 321 -30.61 8.78 -2.11
N GLU A 322 -30.20 8.46 -0.87
CA GLU A 322 -29.49 9.41 -0.01
C GLU A 322 -28.09 9.77 -0.53
N ALA A 323 -27.52 8.99 -1.46
CA ALA A 323 -26.21 9.26 -2.05
C ALA A 323 -26.17 10.53 -2.91
N GLN A 324 -27.33 10.96 -3.44
CA GLN A 324 -27.48 12.07 -4.39
C GLN A 324 -26.54 11.97 -5.60
N THR A 325 -26.18 10.75 -6.00
CA THR A 325 -25.32 10.50 -7.17
C THR A 325 -26.16 10.25 -8.41
N ASP A 326 -25.83 10.91 -9.51
CA ASP A 326 -26.50 10.67 -10.78
C ASP A 326 -26.10 9.31 -11.39
N ALA A 327 -26.91 8.81 -12.32
CA ALA A 327 -26.64 7.54 -13.03
C ALA A 327 -25.28 7.55 -13.76
N PHE A 328 -24.81 8.73 -14.17
CA PHE A 328 -23.50 8.91 -14.82
C PHE A 328 -22.34 8.86 -13.83
N GLU A 329 -22.50 9.37 -12.61
CA GLU A 329 -21.44 9.43 -11.60
C GLU A 329 -21.20 8.08 -10.92
N THR A 330 -22.28 7.30 -10.80
CA THR A 330 -22.31 6.03 -10.06
C THR A 330 -21.17 5.09 -10.48
N PRO A 331 -20.90 4.80 -11.77
CA PRO A 331 -19.80 3.91 -12.17
C PRO A 331 -18.41 4.40 -11.75
N PHE A 332 -18.18 5.72 -11.69
CA PHE A 332 -16.87 6.31 -11.36
C PHE A 332 -16.58 6.25 -9.85
N LEU A 333 -17.61 6.46 -9.02
CA LEU A 333 -17.47 6.46 -7.56
C LEU A 333 -17.61 5.06 -6.97
N TYR A 334 -18.27 4.14 -7.69
CA TYR A 334 -18.59 2.80 -7.22
C TYR A 334 -17.36 2.03 -6.72
N GLY A 335 -16.28 2.02 -7.50
CA GLY A 335 -15.08 1.28 -7.16
C GLY A 335 -14.41 1.76 -5.86
N SER A 336 -14.30 3.08 -5.68
CA SER A 336 -13.72 3.67 -4.47
C SER A 336 -14.66 3.52 -3.27
N ALA A 337 -15.98 3.63 -3.46
CA ALA A 337 -16.96 3.38 -2.39
C ALA A 337 -16.94 1.90 -1.93
N ALA A 338 -16.80 0.95 -2.86
CA ALA A 338 -16.61 -0.46 -2.53
C ALA A 338 -15.30 -0.71 -1.76
N ASN A 339 -14.20 -0.04 -2.14
CA ASN A 339 -12.93 -0.08 -1.41
C ASN A 339 -13.07 0.48 0.02
N TYR A 340 -13.86 1.55 0.20
CA TYR A 340 -14.19 2.09 1.52
C TYR A 340 -14.93 1.07 2.38
N VAL A 341 -15.99 0.44 1.84
CA VAL A 341 -16.76 -0.60 2.56
C VAL A 341 -15.87 -1.79 2.93
N ALA A 342 -15.04 -2.27 2.00
CA ALA A 342 -14.09 -3.36 2.24
C ALA A 342 -13.08 -3.01 3.35
N THR A 343 -12.58 -1.77 3.35
CA THR A 343 -11.65 -1.27 4.37
C THR A 343 -12.34 -1.14 5.73
N TYR A 344 -13.55 -0.60 5.77
CA TYR A 344 -14.34 -0.49 6.98
C TYR A 344 -14.63 -1.87 7.59
N ALA A 345 -15.09 -2.83 6.80
CA ALA A 345 -15.42 -4.18 7.26
C ALA A 345 -14.19 -4.95 7.77
N SER A 346 -13.02 -4.74 7.15
CA SER A 346 -11.77 -5.40 7.54
C SER A 346 -11.09 -4.75 8.75
N VAL A 347 -11.11 -3.42 8.87
CA VAL A 347 -10.46 -2.70 9.97
C VAL A 347 -11.35 -2.63 11.23
N TYR A 348 -12.68 -2.56 11.08
CA TYR A 348 -13.64 -2.46 12.18
C TYR A 348 -14.68 -3.60 12.14
N PRO A 349 -14.25 -4.88 12.24
CA PRO A 349 -15.13 -6.04 12.09
C PRO A 349 -16.26 -6.05 13.13
N ASP A 350 -15.98 -5.70 14.39
CA ASP A 350 -16.99 -5.72 15.46
C ASP A 350 -18.06 -4.63 15.27
N HIS A 351 -17.63 -3.42 14.90
CA HIS A 351 -18.56 -2.33 14.57
C HIS A 351 -19.41 -2.68 13.35
N PHE A 352 -18.80 -3.30 12.32
CA PHE A 352 -19.51 -3.78 11.15
C PHE A 352 -20.55 -4.85 11.49
N ILE A 353 -20.18 -5.84 12.30
CA ILE A 353 -21.08 -6.92 12.74
C ILE A 353 -22.26 -6.37 13.55
N GLY A 354 -22.03 -5.34 14.37
CA GLY A 354 -23.09 -4.68 15.15
C GLY A 354 -23.98 -3.73 14.34
N SER A 355 -23.58 -3.32 13.14
CA SER A 355 -24.26 -2.29 12.35
C SER A 355 -25.44 -2.83 11.52
N GLU A 356 -26.47 -2.00 11.37
CA GLU A 356 -27.59 -2.26 10.45
C GLU A 356 -27.14 -2.29 8.98
N MET A 357 -26.05 -1.57 8.66
CA MET A 357 -25.48 -1.50 7.31
C MET A 357 -25.04 -2.87 6.79
N ARG A 358 -24.65 -3.79 7.70
CA ARG A 358 -24.33 -5.17 7.34
C ARG A 358 -25.46 -5.83 6.58
N LEU A 359 -26.71 -5.68 7.02
CA LEU A 359 -27.85 -6.33 6.38
C LEU A 359 -28.09 -5.80 4.97
N LEU A 360 -27.92 -4.48 4.76
CA LEU A 360 -28.04 -3.85 3.46
C LEU A 360 -26.92 -4.30 2.50
N ILE A 361 -25.68 -4.36 2.99
CA ILE A 361 -24.53 -4.83 2.22
C ILE A 361 -24.72 -6.30 1.84
N MET A 362 -25.13 -7.16 2.79
CA MET A 362 -25.44 -8.55 2.51
C MET A 362 -26.55 -8.67 1.47
N LYS A 363 -27.65 -7.93 1.58
CA LYS A 363 -28.75 -7.94 0.60
C LYS A 363 -28.27 -7.53 -0.81
N ARG A 364 -27.41 -6.52 -0.90
CA ARG A 364 -26.80 -6.11 -2.17
C ARG A 364 -25.93 -7.22 -2.76
N LEU A 365 -25.06 -7.84 -1.96
CA LEU A 365 -24.20 -8.94 -2.41
C LEU A 365 -25.03 -10.12 -2.90
N HIS A 366 -26.10 -10.50 -2.18
CA HIS A 366 -27.04 -11.52 -2.63
C HIS A 366 -27.63 -11.21 -4.01
N THR A 367 -28.10 -9.98 -4.21
CA THR A 367 -28.72 -9.56 -5.47
C THR A 367 -27.71 -9.53 -6.61
N THR A 368 -26.48 -9.08 -6.33
CA THR A 368 -25.45 -8.86 -7.34
C THR A 368 -24.75 -10.16 -7.76
N LEU A 369 -24.53 -11.07 -6.82
CA LEU A 369 -23.83 -12.35 -7.05
C LEU A 369 -24.76 -13.47 -7.51
N ASN A 370 -26.08 -13.38 -7.27
CA ASN A 370 -27.06 -14.32 -7.81
C ASN A 370 -27.25 -14.10 -9.33
N ARG A 371 -26.27 -14.56 -10.11
CA ARG A 371 -26.21 -14.45 -11.56
C ARG A 371 -26.20 -15.83 -12.20
N ARG A 372 -26.63 -15.89 -13.47
CA ARG A 372 -26.60 -17.12 -14.25
C ARG A 372 -25.16 -17.57 -14.49
N PRO A 373 -24.86 -18.88 -14.55
CA PRO A 373 -23.50 -19.38 -14.77
C PRO A 373 -22.79 -18.81 -16.01
N ALA A 374 -23.51 -18.52 -17.10
CA ALA A 374 -22.95 -17.92 -18.31
C ALA A 374 -22.42 -16.49 -18.12
N TYR A 375 -22.94 -15.75 -17.13
CA TYR A 375 -22.47 -14.40 -16.81
C TYR A 375 -20.99 -14.44 -16.40
N TRP A 376 -20.63 -15.40 -15.57
CA TRP A 376 -19.32 -15.48 -14.92
C TRP A 376 -18.16 -15.78 -15.88
N SER A 377 -18.43 -16.44 -17.00
CA SER A 377 -17.42 -16.80 -17.99
C SER A 377 -17.34 -15.85 -19.19
N GLN A 378 -18.36 -15.02 -19.43
CA GLN A 378 -18.48 -14.20 -20.64
C GLN A 378 -18.52 -12.69 -20.40
N GLN A 379 -18.92 -12.24 -19.21
CA GLN A 379 -19.06 -10.82 -18.89
C GLN A 379 -18.07 -10.39 -17.82
N ASP A 380 -17.88 -9.07 -17.71
CA ASP A 380 -17.06 -8.49 -16.65
C ASP A 380 -17.60 -8.90 -15.28
N SER A 381 -16.70 -9.43 -14.46
CA SER A 381 -17.02 -9.87 -13.11
C SER A 381 -17.42 -8.65 -12.26
N PRO A 382 -18.29 -8.83 -11.24
CA PRO A 382 -18.55 -7.80 -10.24
C PRO A 382 -17.36 -7.72 -9.26
N LYS A 383 -16.16 -7.38 -9.76
CA LYS A 383 -14.90 -7.41 -9.02
C LYS A 383 -14.92 -6.59 -7.73
N HIS A 384 -15.64 -5.47 -7.72
CA HIS A 384 -15.76 -4.60 -6.56
C HIS A 384 -16.60 -5.24 -5.45
N ASP A 385 -17.72 -5.89 -5.80
CA ASP A 385 -18.55 -6.66 -4.87
C ASP A 385 -17.83 -7.90 -4.33
N LEU A 386 -17.07 -8.57 -5.20
CA LEU A 386 -16.21 -9.70 -4.83
C LEU A 386 -15.11 -9.27 -3.85
N HIS A 387 -14.48 -8.11 -4.07
CA HIS A 387 -13.50 -7.54 -3.15
C HIS A 387 -14.13 -7.17 -1.79
N VAL A 388 -15.34 -6.60 -1.78
CA VAL A 388 -16.10 -6.37 -0.54
C VAL A 388 -16.37 -7.69 0.16
N LEU A 389 -16.89 -8.69 -0.55
CA LEU A 389 -17.18 -10.02 -0.01
C LEU A 389 -15.93 -10.67 0.63
N ALA A 390 -14.78 -10.61 -0.03
CA ALA A 390 -13.51 -11.14 0.48
C ALA A 390 -13.03 -10.44 1.75
N SER A 391 -13.43 -9.19 1.96
CA SER A 391 -13.01 -8.34 3.08
C SER A 391 -13.97 -8.37 4.27
N LEU A 392 -15.14 -9.01 4.11
CA LEU A 392 -16.11 -9.13 5.21
C LEU A 392 -15.59 -10.08 6.28
N PRO A 393 -15.88 -9.82 7.58
CA PRO A 393 -15.61 -10.78 8.64
C PRO A 393 -16.28 -12.11 8.33
N ARG A 394 -15.53 -13.22 8.37
CA ARG A 394 -16.03 -14.54 7.97
C ARG A 394 -17.17 -15.00 8.85
N MET A 395 -17.18 -14.58 10.11
CA MET A 395 -18.30 -14.79 11.03
C MET A 395 -19.63 -14.23 10.49
N SER A 396 -19.58 -13.17 9.68
CA SER A 396 -20.78 -12.59 9.04
C SER A 396 -21.26 -13.35 7.80
N LEU A 397 -20.39 -14.19 7.21
CA LEU A 397 -20.69 -14.98 6.01
C LEU A 397 -21.28 -16.36 6.33
N LEU A 398 -21.22 -16.78 7.60
CA LEU A 398 -21.78 -18.05 8.06
C LEU A 398 -23.32 -18.01 8.06
N PRO A 399 -23.97 -19.15 7.78
CA PRO A 399 -25.43 -19.25 7.80
C PRO A 399 -25.97 -19.16 9.24
N ASN A 400 -26.39 -17.95 9.64
CA ASN A 400 -26.78 -17.53 10.99
C ASN A 400 -25.67 -17.70 12.05
N ARG A 401 -25.71 -16.85 13.08
CA ARG A 401 -24.72 -16.82 14.19
C ARG A 401 -24.62 -18.16 14.94
N ASP A 402 -25.66 -18.99 14.82
CA ASP A 402 -25.80 -20.30 15.47
C ASP A 402 -25.61 -21.49 14.49
N GLY A 403 -25.13 -21.27 13.25
CA GLY A 403 -24.82 -22.35 12.29
C GLY A 403 -26.02 -23.12 11.69
N ASN A 404 -27.24 -22.86 12.16
CA ASN A 404 -28.46 -23.59 11.80
C ASN A 404 -29.23 -23.03 10.58
N GLY A 405 -28.67 -22.05 9.84
CA GLY A 405 -29.28 -21.55 8.61
C GLY A 405 -28.93 -22.40 7.38
N PRO A 406 -29.72 -22.36 6.29
CA PRO A 406 -29.32 -22.98 5.03
C PRO A 406 -28.15 -22.20 4.40
N PHE A 407 -27.04 -22.88 4.09
CA PHE A 407 -25.87 -22.28 3.43
C PHE A 407 -26.20 -21.62 2.08
N SER A 408 -27.25 -22.08 1.40
CA SER A 408 -27.78 -21.50 0.15
C SER A 408 -28.26 -20.05 0.28
N GLY A 409 -28.46 -19.57 1.51
CA GLY A 409 -28.81 -18.20 1.83
C GLY A 409 -27.60 -17.30 2.12
N THR A 410 -26.38 -17.73 1.76
CA THR A 410 -25.16 -16.93 1.95
C THR A 410 -24.63 -16.41 0.61
N PRO A 411 -24.00 -15.21 0.54
CA PRO A 411 -23.44 -14.70 -0.71
C PRO A 411 -22.36 -15.62 -1.30
N VAL A 412 -21.61 -16.32 -0.44
CA VAL A 412 -20.54 -17.26 -0.81
C VAL A 412 -21.10 -18.45 -1.60
N SER A 413 -22.33 -18.89 -1.30
CA SER A 413 -22.96 -20.02 -2.00
C SER A 413 -23.27 -19.74 -3.49
N TYR A 414 -23.39 -18.47 -3.90
CA TYR A 414 -23.63 -18.08 -5.30
C TYR A 414 -22.36 -18.07 -6.15
N LEU A 415 -21.18 -18.19 -5.55
CA LEU A 415 -19.92 -18.20 -6.27
C LEU A 415 -19.74 -19.52 -7.04
N PRO A 416 -19.67 -19.50 -8.38
CA PRO A 416 -19.59 -20.73 -9.17
C PRO A 416 -18.18 -21.34 -9.16
N CYS A 417 -18.12 -22.67 -9.16
CA CYS A 417 -16.87 -23.41 -9.34
C CYS A 417 -16.64 -23.90 -10.78
N ARG A 418 -17.70 -24.22 -11.54
CA ARG A 418 -17.62 -24.79 -12.89
C ARG A 418 -17.43 -23.73 -13.98
N ALA A 419 -18.40 -22.83 -14.16
CA ALA A 419 -18.29 -21.68 -15.05
C ALA A 419 -17.86 -20.46 -14.22
N THR A 420 -16.56 -20.33 -13.99
CA THR A 420 -15.98 -19.34 -13.07
C THR A 420 -14.95 -18.46 -13.77
N ASN A 421 -14.42 -17.48 -13.04
CA ASN A 421 -13.34 -16.59 -13.49
C ASN A 421 -12.29 -16.40 -12.39
N ALA A 422 -11.20 -15.72 -12.72
CA ALA A 422 -10.07 -15.49 -11.82
C ALA A 422 -10.48 -14.74 -10.53
N ASP A 423 -11.39 -13.77 -10.63
CA ASP A 423 -11.83 -12.96 -9.47
C ASP A 423 -12.59 -13.80 -8.45
N VAL A 424 -13.47 -14.69 -8.89
CA VAL A 424 -14.20 -15.62 -8.01
C VAL A 424 -13.24 -16.57 -7.30
N LEU A 425 -12.29 -17.17 -8.04
CA LEU A 425 -11.31 -18.09 -7.47
C LEU A 425 -10.41 -17.40 -6.43
N ASN A 426 -9.95 -16.17 -6.70
CA ASN A 426 -9.17 -15.38 -5.75
C ASN A 426 -9.97 -14.94 -4.51
N THR A 427 -11.27 -14.66 -4.71
CA THR A 427 -12.21 -14.36 -3.61
C THR A 427 -12.36 -15.57 -2.69
N LEU A 428 -12.62 -16.75 -3.25
CA LEU A 428 -12.67 -18.01 -2.50
C LEU A 428 -11.34 -18.31 -1.81
N ALA A 429 -10.21 -18.05 -2.49
CA ALA A 429 -8.87 -18.26 -1.93
C ALA A 429 -8.67 -17.41 -0.68
N THR A 430 -9.07 -16.14 -0.71
CA THR A 430 -8.96 -15.22 0.43
C THR A 430 -9.89 -15.65 1.57
N ILE A 431 -11.14 -16.01 1.28
CA ILE A 431 -12.10 -16.46 2.28
C ILE A 431 -11.60 -17.74 2.97
N PHE A 432 -11.16 -18.75 2.21
CA PHE A 432 -10.76 -20.06 2.76
C PHE A 432 -9.39 -20.04 3.43
N LYS A 433 -8.47 -19.16 3.02
CA LYS A 433 -7.15 -19.04 3.68
C LYS A 433 -7.28 -18.69 5.16
N GLY A 434 -8.28 -17.88 5.50
CA GLY A 434 -8.45 -17.32 6.84
C GLY A 434 -7.77 -15.94 6.99
N PRO A 435 -7.81 -15.36 8.20
CA PRO A 435 -7.35 -13.98 8.43
C PRO A 435 -5.86 -13.82 8.10
N PRO A 436 -5.40 -12.65 7.63
CA PRO A 436 -3.99 -12.45 7.32
C PRO A 436 -3.11 -12.60 8.57
N PRO A 437 -1.86 -13.11 8.44
CA PRO A 437 -0.93 -13.21 9.56
C PRO A 437 -0.63 -11.82 10.14
N ASN A 438 -0.54 -11.75 11.47
CA ASN A 438 -0.47 -10.51 12.25
C ASN A 438 0.68 -9.58 11.79
N ARG A 439 0.38 -8.33 11.43
CA ARG A 439 1.39 -7.27 11.33
C ARG A 439 1.55 -6.66 12.73
N VAL A 440 2.29 -7.35 13.60
CA VAL A 440 2.65 -6.82 14.93
C VAL A 440 3.40 -5.50 14.71
N ARG A 441 2.84 -4.38 15.19
CA ARG A 441 3.58 -3.13 15.29
C ARG A 441 4.67 -3.32 16.37
N PRO A 442 5.96 -3.05 16.09
CA PRO A 442 7.00 -3.14 17.11
C PRO A 442 6.70 -2.12 18.22
N GLY A 443 6.52 -2.60 19.45
CA GLY A 443 6.30 -1.77 20.65
C GLY A 443 5.03 -2.04 21.46
N SER A 444 4.08 -2.85 20.97
CA SER A 444 2.87 -3.20 21.74
C SER A 444 3.14 -4.28 22.80
N SER A 445 2.76 -4.01 24.04
CA SER A 445 3.09 -4.85 25.21
C SER A 445 2.35 -6.20 25.23
N ASN A 446 3.04 -7.22 25.75
CA ASN A 446 2.64 -8.65 25.75
C ASN A 446 1.33 -9.03 26.49
N HIS A 447 0.65 -8.09 27.15
CA HIS A 447 -0.58 -8.37 27.92
C HIS A 447 -1.89 -8.02 27.17
N LEU A 448 -1.81 -7.33 26.03
CA LEU A 448 -2.96 -6.86 25.23
C LEU A 448 -3.40 -7.85 24.14
N ASP A 449 -2.75 -9.01 24.07
CA ASP A 449 -2.83 -9.97 22.96
C ASP A 449 -4.07 -10.89 23.03
N GLY A 450 -4.79 -10.93 24.16
CA GLY A 450 -5.85 -11.93 24.42
C GLY A 450 -7.12 -11.78 23.57
N ALA A 451 -7.70 -10.58 23.51
CA ALA A 451 -8.94 -10.34 22.77
C ALA A 451 -8.74 -10.39 21.26
N PHE A 452 -7.64 -9.82 20.77
CA PHE A 452 -7.24 -9.90 19.36
C PHE A 452 -6.95 -11.34 18.93
N ARG A 453 -6.19 -12.12 19.73
CA ARG A 453 -5.96 -13.55 19.46
C ARG A 453 -7.27 -14.32 19.43
N LYS A 454 -8.19 -14.06 20.36
CA LYS A 454 -9.52 -14.69 20.37
C LYS A 454 -10.30 -14.37 19.10
N ARG A 455 -10.35 -13.09 18.67
CA ARG A 455 -10.99 -12.69 17.41
C ARG A 455 -10.36 -13.37 16.20
N ASN A 456 -9.04 -13.41 16.14
CA ASN A 456 -8.31 -14.07 15.06
C ASN A 456 -8.60 -15.58 15.02
N GLN A 457 -8.71 -16.21 16.20
CA GLN A 457 -9.14 -17.60 16.32
C GLN A 457 -10.60 -17.79 15.87
N GLU A 458 -11.53 -16.92 16.23
CA GLU A 458 -12.92 -16.99 15.77
C GLU A 458 -13.02 -16.86 14.24
N GLU A 459 -12.30 -15.92 13.64
CA GLU A 459 -12.22 -15.73 12.19
C GLU A 459 -11.58 -16.94 11.47
N ALA A 460 -10.53 -17.51 12.03
CA ALA A 460 -9.88 -18.72 11.52
C ALA A 460 -10.80 -19.95 11.57
N ALA A 461 -11.60 -20.09 12.63
CA ALA A 461 -12.58 -21.16 12.76
C ALA A 461 -13.74 -20.97 11.75
N ALA A 462 -14.16 -19.72 11.52
CA ALA A 462 -15.16 -19.39 10.52
C ALA A 462 -14.69 -19.68 9.09
N ALA A 463 -13.42 -19.40 8.76
CA ALA A 463 -12.83 -19.76 7.46
C ALA A 463 -12.94 -21.26 7.19
N ARG A 464 -12.60 -22.07 8.20
CA ARG A 464 -12.70 -23.54 8.14
C ARG A 464 -14.13 -23.99 7.93
N ALA A 465 -15.08 -23.43 8.70
CA ALA A 465 -16.49 -23.76 8.55
C ALA A 465 -17.02 -23.40 7.15
N LEU A 466 -16.71 -22.19 6.65
CA LEU A 466 -17.10 -21.76 5.30
C LEU A 466 -16.56 -22.67 4.21
N TYR A 467 -15.31 -23.12 4.31
CA TYR A 467 -14.71 -24.06 3.37
C TYR A 467 -15.50 -25.37 3.30
N PHE A 468 -15.80 -25.98 4.45
CA PHE A 468 -16.53 -27.25 4.49
C PHE A 468 -18.01 -27.11 4.08
N HIS A 469 -18.68 -26.00 4.44
CA HIS A 469 -20.03 -25.70 3.95
C HIS A 469 -20.07 -25.43 2.43
N TYR A 470 -18.99 -24.86 1.87
CA TYR A 470 -18.89 -24.67 0.43
C TYR A 470 -18.66 -26.00 -0.30
N LEU A 471 -17.77 -26.85 0.21
CA LEU A 471 -17.56 -28.21 -0.29
C LEU A 471 -18.83 -29.06 -0.25
N ALA A 472 -19.58 -28.97 0.84
CA ALA A 472 -20.88 -29.62 1.02
C ALA A 472 -21.82 -29.35 -0.15
N SER A 473 -21.86 -28.09 -0.57
CA SER A 473 -22.77 -27.60 -1.60
C SER A 473 -22.25 -27.84 -3.01
N ASN A 474 -20.96 -28.12 -3.17
CA ASN A 474 -20.26 -28.23 -4.45
C ASN A 474 -19.38 -29.49 -4.49
N PRO A 475 -19.95 -30.69 -4.69
CA PRO A 475 -19.17 -31.95 -4.65
C PRO A 475 -18.08 -32.04 -5.74
N GLY A 476 -18.29 -31.42 -6.91
CA GLY A 476 -17.30 -31.35 -7.99
C GLY A 476 -16.30 -30.20 -7.87
N PHE A 477 -16.19 -29.54 -6.71
CA PHE A 477 -15.39 -28.33 -6.55
C PHE A 477 -13.93 -28.52 -6.98
N TRP A 478 -13.24 -29.52 -6.40
CA TRP A 478 -11.82 -29.73 -6.67
C TRP A 478 -11.53 -30.28 -8.07
N GLU A 479 -12.45 -31.04 -8.66
CA GLU A 479 -12.38 -31.44 -10.06
C GLU A 479 -12.39 -30.21 -10.98
N ASN A 480 -13.33 -29.28 -10.75
CA ASN A 480 -13.42 -28.05 -11.53
C ASN A 480 -12.18 -27.15 -11.33
N VAL A 481 -11.69 -26.99 -10.10
CA VAL A 481 -10.49 -26.18 -9.81
C VAL A 481 -9.27 -26.75 -10.54
N VAL A 482 -9.07 -28.07 -10.52
CA VAL A 482 -7.98 -28.72 -11.26
C VAL A 482 -8.15 -28.54 -12.77
N SER A 483 -9.37 -28.64 -13.30
CA SER A 483 -9.65 -28.38 -14.72
C SER A 483 -9.26 -26.95 -15.12
N HIS A 484 -9.53 -25.95 -14.29
CA HIS A 484 -9.13 -24.56 -14.54
C HIS A 484 -7.61 -24.39 -14.44
N ALA A 485 -6.97 -25.02 -13.45
CA ALA A 485 -5.52 -25.00 -13.28
C ALA A 485 -4.77 -25.66 -14.45
N ASP A 486 -5.35 -26.71 -15.07
CA ASP A 486 -4.80 -27.40 -16.25
C ASP A 486 -5.01 -26.62 -17.56
N THR A 487 -5.90 -25.62 -17.59
CA THR A 487 -6.27 -24.85 -18.79
C THR A 487 -5.37 -23.62 -18.96
N ILE A 488 -4.13 -23.85 -19.42
CA ILE A 488 -3.10 -22.80 -19.61
C ILE A 488 -3.53 -21.70 -20.60
N ALA A 489 -4.46 -22.00 -21.52
CA ALA A 489 -5.01 -21.02 -22.46
C ALA A 489 -5.67 -19.82 -21.77
N ILE A 490 -6.16 -19.97 -20.53
CA ILE A 490 -6.74 -18.90 -19.71
C ILE A 490 -5.83 -18.70 -18.49
N LEU A 491 -4.70 -18.00 -18.71
CA LEU A 491 -3.63 -17.85 -17.74
C LEU A 491 -4.13 -17.35 -16.37
N ASP A 492 -4.93 -16.28 -16.34
CA ASP A 492 -5.39 -15.67 -15.09
C ASP A 492 -6.26 -16.62 -14.26
N CYS A 493 -7.10 -17.43 -14.93
CA CYS A 493 -7.94 -18.42 -14.26
C CYS A 493 -7.11 -19.60 -13.74
N ALA A 494 -6.12 -20.06 -14.52
CA ALA A 494 -5.19 -21.10 -14.10
C ALA A 494 -4.35 -20.68 -12.88
N LEU A 495 -3.81 -19.45 -12.89
CA LEU A 495 -3.06 -18.90 -11.76
C LEU A 495 -3.95 -18.71 -10.53
N ALA A 496 -5.18 -18.21 -10.69
CA ALA A 496 -6.13 -18.06 -9.59
C ALA A 496 -6.55 -19.42 -8.99
N ALA A 497 -6.73 -20.46 -9.82
CA ALA A 497 -7.02 -21.81 -9.36
C ALA A 497 -5.86 -22.41 -8.55
N ILE A 498 -4.61 -22.20 -8.99
CA ILE A 498 -3.42 -22.63 -8.24
C ILE A 498 -3.28 -21.83 -6.94
N ASN A 499 -3.55 -20.52 -6.97
CA ASN A 499 -3.56 -19.68 -5.77
C ASN A 499 -4.62 -20.14 -4.75
N LEU A 500 -5.79 -20.59 -5.21
CA LEU A 500 -6.82 -21.19 -4.36
C LEU A 500 -6.33 -22.49 -3.70
N ILE A 501 -5.68 -23.38 -4.46
CA ILE A 501 -5.04 -24.59 -3.91
C ILE A 501 -3.99 -24.20 -2.84
N HIS A 502 -3.07 -23.30 -3.19
CA HIS A 502 -2.04 -22.81 -2.28
C HIS A 502 -2.63 -22.16 -1.01
N SER A 503 -3.71 -21.40 -1.15
CA SER A 503 -4.38 -20.72 -0.05
C SER A 503 -5.03 -21.68 0.94
N VAL A 504 -5.61 -22.78 0.47
CA VAL A 504 -6.13 -23.84 1.35
C VAL A 504 -5.00 -24.64 2.01
N ILE A 505 -3.91 -24.93 1.27
CA ILE A 505 -2.72 -25.59 1.84
C ILE A 505 -2.14 -24.78 3.02
N THR A 506 -2.02 -23.47 2.83
CA THR A 506 -1.43 -22.53 3.79
C THR A 506 -2.45 -21.88 4.72
N ALA A 507 -3.67 -22.45 4.80
CA ALA A 507 -4.75 -21.86 5.57
C ALA A 507 -4.45 -21.89 7.07
N ASN A 508 -4.75 -20.79 7.76
CA ASN A 508 -4.49 -20.62 9.20
C ASN A 508 -5.71 -20.94 10.05
N TRP A 509 -6.32 -22.11 9.81
CA TRP A 509 -7.52 -22.55 10.50
C TRP A 509 -7.29 -22.79 12.00
N SER A 510 -8.37 -22.68 12.76
CA SER A 510 -8.40 -22.93 14.20
C SER A 510 -9.69 -23.69 14.57
N ILE A 511 -9.73 -24.21 15.79
CA ILE A 511 -10.93 -24.82 16.37
C ILE A 511 -11.33 -24.03 17.60
N LEU A 512 -12.54 -23.51 17.58
CA LEU A 512 -13.17 -22.87 18.73
C LEU A 512 -13.89 -23.93 19.58
N ARG A 513 -14.02 -23.70 20.88
CA ARG A 513 -14.88 -24.49 21.78
C ARG A 513 -15.93 -23.55 22.41
N PRO A 514 -17.24 -23.77 22.22
CA PRO A 514 -17.86 -24.83 21.41
C PRO A 514 -17.53 -24.68 19.92
N SER A 515 -17.38 -25.81 19.21
CA SER A 515 -17.06 -25.81 17.78
C SER A 515 -18.22 -25.26 16.98
N LEU A 516 -17.93 -24.40 15.99
CA LEU A 516 -18.91 -24.02 14.98
C LEU A 516 -19.45 -25.27 14.28
N ASP A 517 -20.76 -25.32 14.06
CA ASP A 517 -21.41 -26.45 13.43
C ASP A 517 -20.90 -26.63 12.00
N LEU A 518 -20.21 -27.74 11.79
CA LEU A 518 -19.82 -28.21 10.46
C LEU A 518 -20.96 -29.02 9.86
N PRO A 519 -21.09 -29.02 8.52
CA PRO A 519 -22.12 -29.85 7.90
C PRO A 519 -21.85 -31.33 8.21
N GLN A 520 -22.91 -32.08 8.53
CA GLN A 520 -22.82 -33.53 8.70
C GLN A 520 -22.47 -34.17 7.36
N MET A 521 -21.21 -34.56 7.21
CA MET A 521 -20.61 -35.00 5.94
C MET A 521 -20.16 -36.47 6.02
N ASN A 522 -20.15 -37.14 4.87
CA ASN A 522 -19.57 -38.48 4.71
C ASN A 522 -18.04 -38.46 4.56
N PHE A 523 -17.40 -37.30 4.65
CA PHE A 523 -15.95 -37.13 4.50
C PHE A 523 -15.34 -36.43 5.71
N ALA A 524 -14.05 -36.68 5.94
CA ALA A 524 -13.32 -36.14 7.07
C ALA A 524 -13.24 -34.61 7.00
N THR A 525 -13.30 -33.96 8.18
CA THR A 525 -13.11 -32.51 8.31
C THR A 525 -11.85 -32.20 9.12
N PRO A 526 -10.64 -32.32 8.53
CA PRO A 526 -9.39 -32.06 9.25
C PRO A 526 -9.32 -30.65 9.84
N GLU A 527 -8.45 -30.50 10.85
CA GLU A 527 -8.21 -29.24 11.54
C GLU A 527 -7.28 -28.32 10.73
N VAL A 528 -6.37 -28.93 9.96
CA VAL A 528 -5.32 -28.24 9.22
C VAL A 528 -5.61 -28.26 7.71
N GLY A 529 -5.36 -27.12 7.05
CA GLY A 529 -5.56 -26.93 5.61
C GLY A 529 -4.81 -27.96 4.75
N CYS A 530 -3.53 -28.21 5.01
CA CYS A 530 -2.73 -29.20 4.25
C CYS A 530 -3.29 -30.62 4.36
N ILE A 531 -3.78 -31.04 5.55
CA ILE A 531 -4.40 -32.36 5.75
C ILE A 531 -5.75 -32.45 5.03
N SER A 532 -6.48 -31.32 4.93
CA SER A 532 -7.73 -31.27 4.17
C SER A 532 -7.54 -31.51 2.66
N ILE A 533 -6.38 -31.10 2.11
CA ILE A 533 -5.99 -31.39 0.73
C ILE A 533 -5.63 -32.88 0.55
N LEU A 534 -5.08 -33.51 1.59
CA LEU A 534 -4.75 -34.94 1.64
C LEU A 534 -5.94 -35.82 2.04
N SER A 535 -7.12 -35.26 2.25
CA SER A 535 -8.34 -36.00 2.56
C SER A 535 -9.32 -35.99 1.38
N PRO A 536 -10.18 -37.01 1.19
CA PRO A 536 -11.27 -36.94 0.23
C PRO A 536 -12.21 -35.75 0.54
N PRO A 537 -12.74 -35.04 -0.48
CA PRO A 537 -12.62 -35.28 -1.92
C PRO A 537 -11.39 -34.66 -2.60
N ALA A 538 -10.65 -33.78 -1.91
CA ALA A 538 -9.55 -32.99 -2.48
C ALA A 538 -8.39 -33.87 -2.99
N MET A 539 -8.03 -34.89 -2.20
CA MET A 539 -6.90 -35.78 -2.49
C MET A 539 -7.01 -36.44 -3.87
N GLN A 540 -8.22 -36.78 -4.30
CA GLN A 540 -8.46 -37.51 -5.55
C GLN A 540 -8.11 -36.70 -6.80
N HIS A 541 -8.17 -35.37 -6.72
CA HIS A 541 -7.95 -34.48 -7.86
C HIS A 541 -6.64 -33.70 -7.75
N ILE A 542 -6.32 -33.18 -6.57
CA ILE A 542 -5.19 -32.26 -6.38
C ILE A 542 -3.87 -32.99 -6.37
N MET A 543 -3.76 -34.15 -5.69
CA MET A 543 -2.50 -34.89 -5.61
C MET A 543 -2.01 -35.37 -6.99
N PRO A 544 -2.86 -35.99 -7.84
CA PRO A 544 -2.48 -36.31 -9.22
C PRO A 544 -2.06 -35.08 -10.01
N TYR A 545 -2.78 -33.96 -9.86
CA TYR A 545 -2.44 -32.71 -10.52
C TYR A 545 -1.06 -32.21 -10.09
N LEU A 546 -0.80 -31.99 -8.79
CA LEU A 546 0.44 -31.42 -8.29
C LEU A 546 1.68 -32.27 -8.60
N ILE A 547 1.57 -33.59 -8.52
CA ILE A 547 2.68 -34.51 -8.79
C ILE A 547 3.00 -34.56 -10.29
N ARG A 548 1.98 -34.49 -11.16
CA ARG A 548 2.16 -34.58 -12.62
C ARG A 548 3.11 -33.47 -13.13
N PRO A 549 4.03 -33.76 -14.07
CA PRO A 549 4.83 -32.71 -14.71
C PRO A 549 3.93 -31.67 -15.41
N PRO A 550 4.30 -30.38 -15.41
CA PRO A 550 3.55 -29.35 -16.13
C PRO A 550 3.53 -29.65 -17.63
N ARG A 551 2.45 -29.24 -18.30
CA ARG A 551 2.34 -29.40 -19.76
C ARG A 551 3.25 -28.39 -20.46
N THR A 552 4.06 -28.87 -21.40
CA THR A 552 4.85 -28.04 -22.30
C THR A 552 4.17 -27.97 -23.67
N PHE A 553 4.05 -26.77 -24.24
CA PHE A 553 3.55 -26.58 -25.61
C PHE A 553 4.70 -26.28 -26.57
N ALA A 554 5.82 -27.01 -26.44
CA ALA A 554 7.00 -26.84 -27.29
C ALA A 554 6.75 -27.21 -28.77
N ASN A 555 5.67 -27.94 -29.08
CA ASN A 555 5.37 -28.46 -30.42
C ASN A 555 4.15 -27.82 -31.10
N LEU A 556 3.58 -26.73 -30.57
CA LEU A 556 2.46 -26.04 -31.22
C LEU A 556 3.00 -25.04 -32.26
N VAL A 557 3.12 -25.54 -33.49
CA VAL A 557 3.50 -24.74 -34.67
C VAL A 557 2.51 -23.60 -34.84
N GLY A 558 2.93 -22.35 -34.56
CA GLY A 558 2.17 -21.13 -34.87
C GLY A 558 1.85 -20.17 -33.71
N GLY A 559 2.23 -20.45 -32.47
CA GLY A 559 2.04 -19.53 -31.34
C GLY A 559 3.19 -18.52 -31.21
N ARG A 560 2.89 -17.21 -31.25
CA ARG A 560 3.82 -16.15 -30.81
C ARG A 560 4.29 -16.46 -29.38
N GLY A 561 5.56 -16.19 -29.04
CA GLY A 561 6.28 -16.65 -27.82
C GLY A 561 5.68 -16.39 -26.43
N ASP A 562 4.45 -15.90 -26.32
CA ASP A 562 3.71 -15.71 -25.07
C ASP A 562 3.28 -17.03 -24.40
N THR A 563 3.09 -18.11 -25.17
CA THR A 563 2.63 -19.41 -24.64
C THR A 563 3.67 -20.10 -23.76
N GLU A 564 4.95 -19.93 -24.04
CA GLU A 564 6.04 -20.45 -23.22
C GLU A 564 6.16 -19.67 -21.90
N SER A 565 5.97 -18.35 -21.94
CA SER A 565 5.92 -17.49 -20.74
C SER A 565 4.74 -17.86 -19.83
N ALA A 566 3.55 -18.10 -20.40
CA ALA A 566 2.37 -18.53 -19.67
C ALA A 566 2.56 -19.91 -19.01
N ALA A 567 3.06 -20.88 -19.78
CA ALA A 567 3.37 -22.22 -19.26
C ALA A 567 4.40 -22.15 -18.12
N TYR A 568 5.39 -21.27 -18.23
CA TYR A 568 6.39 -21.07 -17.18
C TYR A 568 5.80 -20.52 -15.88
N LYS A 569 4.96 -19.48 -15.98
CA LYS A 569 4.29 -18.89 -14.81
C LYS A 569 3.40 -19.91 -14.09
N VAL A 570 2.64 -20.71 -14.84
CA VAL A 570 1.78 -21.77 -14.29
C VAL A 570 2.61 -22.87 -13.63
N ALA A 571 3.71 -23.30 -14.26
CA ALA A 571 4.62 -24.30 -13.70
C ALA A 571 5.29 -23.83 -12.40
N LEU A 572 5.72 -22.57 -12.34
CA LEU A 572 6.29 -21.96 -11.15
C LEU A 572 5.26 -21.88 -10.02
N ALA A 573 4.07 -21.36 -10.28
CA ALA A 573 3.00 -21.29 -9.28
C ALA A 573 2.62 -22.68 -8.74
N LYS A 574 2.58 -23.70 -9.61
CA LYS A 574 2.33 -25.09 -9.25
C LYS A 574 3.45 -25.65 -8.36
N TYR A 575 4.70 -25.34 -8.69
CA TYR A 575 5.86 -25.71 -7.89
C TYR A 575 5.81 -25.08 -6.50
N ASP A 576 5.46 -23.79 -6.41
CA ASP A 576 5.31 -23.08 -5.14
C ASP A 576 4.20 -23.69 -4.27
N ALA A 577 3.06 -24.05 -4.86
CA ALA A 577 1.98 -24.76 -4.17
C ALA A 577 2.44 -26.12 -3.64
N LEU A 578 3.21 -26.89 -4.42
CA LEU A 578 3.77 -28.17 -3.98
C LEU A 578 4.82 -28.00 -2.87
N ASN A 579 5.63 -26.94 -2.95
CA ASN A 579 6.62 -26.62 -1.93
C ASN A 579 5.94 -26.24 -0.61
N ALA A 580 4.93 -25.38 -0.67
CA ALA A 580 4.10 -25.03 0.49
C ALA A 580 3.46 -26.27 1.12
N LEU A 581 2.95 -27.21 0.31
CA LEU A 581 2.40 -28.48 0.81
C LEU A 581 3.48 -29.30 1.53
N SER A 582 4.68 -29.40 0.97
CA SER A 582 5.80 -30.11 1.62
C SER A 582 6.19 -29.48 2.95
N THR A 583 6.29 -28.16 3.02
CA THR A 583 6.67 -27.45 4.25
C THR A 583 5.60 -27.60 5.33
N CYS A 584 4.32 -27.42 4.97
CA CYS A 584 3.21 -27.61 5.91
C CYS A 584 3.11 -29.05 6.38
N LEU A 585 3.26 -30.04 5.49
CA LEU A 585 3.20 -31.46 5.84
C LEU A 585 4.36 -31.87 6.76
N GLN A 586 5.56 -31.36 6.50
CA GLN A 586 6.72 -31.60 7.36
C GLN A 586 6.47 -31.09 8.80
N ALA A 587 5.92 -29.88 8.94
CA ALA A 587 5.59 -29.32 10.25
C ALA A 587 4.54 -30.16 11.01
N GLU A 588 3.62 -30.82 10.30
CA GLU A 588 2.63 -31.72 10.92
C GLU A 588 3.21 -33.10 11.26
N VAL A 589 4.09 -33.66 10.43
CA VAL A 589 4.81 -34.92 10.75
C VAL A 589 5.69 -34.76 11.99
N GLU A 590 6.32 -33.59 12.16
CA GLU A 590 7.11 -33.28 13.36
C GLU A 590 6.25 -33.18 14.63
N LYS A 591 4.97 -32.78 14.52
CA LYS A 591 4.03 -32.72 15.65
C LYS A 591 3.38 -34.06 15.95
N SER A 592 3.03 -34.81 14.91
CA SER A 592 2.29 -36.07 14.97
C SER A 592 2.94 -37.14 14.08
N PRO A 593 4.00 -37.81 14.58
CA PRO A 593 4.75 -38.78 13.77
C PRO A 593 3.99 -40.09 13.50
N GLU A 594 2.84 -40.33 14.13
CA GLU A 594 2.07 -41.57 14.02
C GLU A 594 1.09 -41.60 12.83
N ASP A 595 0.88 -40.47 12.13
CA ASP A 595 -0.18 -40.33 11.12
C ASP A 595 0.21 -40.87 9.71
N GLY A 596 1.42 -41.43 9.55
CA GLY A 596 1.81 -42.20 8.35
C GLY A 596 2.04 -41.39 7.06
N PHE A 597 2.27 -40.07 7.17
CA PHE A 597 2.46 -39.20 6.00
C PHE A 597 3.84 -39.27 5.32
N ASP A 598 4.80 -40.01 5.89
CA ASP A 598 6.20 -40.08 5.42
C ASP A 598 6.33 -40.49 3.95
N GLY A 599 5.53 -41.47 3.51
CA GLY A 599 5.54 -41.94 2.12
C GLY A 599 5.05 -40.88 1.12
N ILE A 600 4.07 -40.09 1.52
CA ILE A 600 3.53 -38.97 0.72
C ILE A 600 4.58 -37.86 0.66
N LEU A 601 5.18 -37.52 1.80
CA LEU A 601 6.23 -36.49 1.89
C LEU A 601 7.46 -36.86 1.03
N ALA A 602 7.89 -38.12 1.05
CA ALA A 602 8.99 -38.60 0.21
C ALA A 602 8.67 -38.45 -1.29
N THR A 603 7.43 -38.73 -1.70
CA THR A 603 6.98 -38.59 -3.08
C THR A 603 6.95 -37.12 -3.51
N ILE A 604 6.46 -36.23 -2.66
CA ILE A 604 6.44 -34.77 -2.90
C ILE A 604 7.88 -34.24 -3.03
N ARG A 605 8.78 -34.60 -2.11
CA ARG A 605 10.19 -34.19 -2.14
C ARG A 605 10.91 -34.66 -3.40
N LYS A 606 10.66 -35.90 -3.84
CA LYS A 606 11.18 -36.42 -5.11
C LYS A 606 10.72 -35.56 -6.28
N ARG A 607 9.45 -35.14 -6.30
CA ARG A 607 8.94 -34.25 -7.35
C ARG A 607 9.56 -32.84 -7.26
N LEU A 608 9.69 -32.26 -6.06
CA LEU A 608 10.33 -30.95 -5.88
C LEU A 608 11.79 -30.95 -6.35
N ALA A 609 12.53 -32.04 -6.13
CA ALA A 609 13.92 -32.17 -6.59
C ALA A 609 14.09 -32.07 -8.13
N THR A 610 13.04 -32.35 -8.89
CA THR A 610 13.06 -32.20 -10.36
C THR A 610 12.88 -30.76 -10.86
N GLY A 611 12.56 -29.82 -9.96
CA GLY A 611 12.36 -28.41 -10.28
C GLY A 611 10.99 -28.08 -10.92
N PRO A 612 10.74 -26.79 -11.21
CA PRO A 612 9.47 -26.32 -11.78
C PRO A 612 9.20 -26.89 -13.18
N PHE A 613 10.24 -27.09 -14.00
CA PHE A 613 10.18 -27.84 -15.26
C PHE A 613 10.95 -29.15 -15.15
N SER A 614 10.27 -30.26 -15.42
CA SER A 614 10.94 -31.56 -15.56
C SER A 614 11.63 -31.61 -16.94
N ARG A 615 12.94 -31.88 -16.96
CA ARG A 615 13.74 -32.07 -18.19
C ARG A 615 13.35 -33.31 -19.01
N GLU A 616 12.44 -34.14 -18.53
CA GLU A 616 12.05 -35.42 -19.15
C GLU A 616 11.20 -35.27 -20.43
N GLY A 617 10.71 -34.06 -20.75
CA GLY A 617 9.94 -33.80 -21.98
C GLY A 617 10.77 -33.43 -23.21
N GLU A 618 12.09 -33.27 -23.09
CA GLU A 618 13.00 -32.81 -24.16
C GLU A 618 13.64 -33.96 -24.96
N VAL A 619 13.22 -35.20 -24.75
CA VAL A 619 13.70 -36.36 -25.54
C VAL A 619 12.81 -36.53 -26.77
N GLY A 620 12.90 -35.58 -27.70
CA GLY A 620 12.08 -35.52 -28.90
C GLY A 620 12.74 -34.78 -30.05
N GLY A 621 13.89 -35.30 -30.52
CA GLY A 621 14.38 -35.13 -31.89
C GLY A 621 14.53 -33.71 -32.43
N SER A 622 15.60 -33.00 -32.02
CA SER A 622 16.18 -31.97 -32.89
C SER A 622 16.94 -32.67 -34.02
N ILE A 623 16.23 -33.03 -35.09
CA ILE A 623 16.86 -33.40 -36.36
C ILE A 623 17.39 -32.09 -36.96
N GLY A 624 18.70 -31.88 -36.83
CA GLY A 624 19.39 -30.81 -37.55
C GLY A 624 19.24 -31.03 -39.05
N THR A 625 18.43 -30.20 -39.70
CA THR A 625 18.54 -29.97 -41.14
C THR A 625 19.83 -29.19 -41.39
N LEU A 626 20.91 -29.93 -41.61
CA LEU A 626 22.07 -29.46 -42.37
C LEU A 626 21.64 -29.42 -43.84
N GLU A 627 21.28 -28.23 -44.33
CA GLU A 627 21.30 -27.96 -45.76
C GLU A 627 22.75 -27.67 -46.19
N SER A 628 23.09 -28.26 -47.34
CA SER A 628 24.39 -28.21 -48.04
C SER A 628 24.42 -27.04 -49.00
#